data_AF-A0AA88EEX0-F1
#
_entry.id   AF-A0AA88EEX0-F1
#
_cell.length_a   1.000
_cell.length_b   1.000
_cell.length_c   1.000
_cell.angle_alpha   90.00
_cell.angle_beta   90.00
_cell.angle_gamma   90.00
#
_symmetry.space_group_name_H-M   'P 1'
#
loop_
_entity.id
_entity.type
_entity.pdbx_description
1 polymer ?
#
loop_
_entity_poly.entity_id
_entity_poly.type
_entity_poly.pdbx_seq_one_letter_code
_entity_poly.pdbx_strand_id
1 'polypeptide(L)'
;MVRIRKTAPVNPPEPDLATVVNEVPPPADQVPPVAPPVPDIPRNDGIPIAPAGVPVDLPPVREDLLYERFRRMKAPEFEGTMDPIAADNWLIDIQVILDFMRLTEQEKVLCASFALKKDARHWWITVQMRRDVTAMSWQDFVAEFRTMYYNREVLAVQQDEFANLKQGTMT
;
A
#
# COMPACT_ATOMS: atom_id res chain seq x y z
N MET A 1 6.36 55.11 43.28
CA MET A 1 6.18 55.77 41.98
C MET A 1 7.15 55.14 40.97
N VAL A 2 6.68 54.94 39.73
CA VAL A 2 7.42 54.74 38.46
C VAL A 2 7.75 53.31 37.98
N ARG A 3 6.86 52.87 37.07
CA ARG A 3 7.05 52.31 35.70
C ARG A 3 7.79 50.98 35.48
N ILE A 4 6.95 49.97 35.28
CA ILE A 4 7.11 48.80 34.40
C ILE A 4 7.57 49.18 32.97
N ARG A 5 8.55 48.43 32.43
CA ARG A 5 8.74 48.23 30.99
C ARG A 5 9.13 46.76 30.75
N LYS A 6 8.22 46.01 30.13
CA LYS A 6 8.42 44.63 29.67
C LYS A 6 8.59 44.71 28.15
N THR A 7 9.75 44.30 27.64
CA THR A 7 10.11 44.34 26.21
C THR A 7 10.14 42.92 25.62
N ALA A 8 9.23 42.69 24.65
CA ALA A 8 9.15 41.71 23.55
C ALA A 8 9.44 40.21 23.80
N PRO A 9 8.66 39.31 23.15
CA PRO A 9 9.10 38.85 21.83
C PRO A 9 8.24 39.40 20.69
N VAL A 10 8.93 39.73 19.60
CA VAL A 10 8.40 40.22 18.33
C VAL A 10 7.58 39.12 17.65
N ASN A 11 6.31 39.38 17.43
CA ASN A 11 5.40 38.48 16.71
C ASN A 11 5.42 38.90 15.21
N PRO A 12 5.60 37.96 14.25
CA PRO A 12 5.57 38.31 12.82
C PRO A 12 4.17 38.79 12.38
N PRO A 13 4.09 39.74 11.43
CA PRO A 13 2.82 40.23 10.91
C PRO A 13 2.14 39.18 10.02
N GLU A 14 0.82 39.06 10.17
CA GLU A 14 -0.06 38.24 9.34
C GLU A 14 0.00 38.66 7.85
N PRO A 15 -0.08 37.74 6.88
CA PRO A 15 -0.16 38.11 5.47
C PRO A 15 -1.57 38.62 5.12
N ASP A 16 -1.60 39.88 4.68
CA ASP A 16 -2.77 40.64 4.22
C ASP A 16 -3.38 40.05 2.93
N LEU A 17 -4.62 39.59 3.03
CA LEU A 17 -5.50 39.23 1.92
C LEU A 17 -6.20 40.50 1.41
N ALA A 18 -5.62 41.21 0.44
CA ALA A 18 -6.32 41.88 -0.66
C ALA A 18 -5.43 42.90 -1.37
N THR A 19 -5.17 42.72 -2.67
CA THR A 19 -5.14 43.80 -3.67
C THR A 19 -5.11 43.19 -5.07
N VAL A 20 -6.22 43.28 -5.80
CA VAL A 20 -6.34 44.07 -7.05
C VAL A 20 -7.65 43.69 -7.77
N VAL A 21 -8.71 44.47 -7.52
CA VAL A 21 -9.84 44.58 -8.44
C VAL A 21 -9.46 45.68 -9.42
N ASN A 22 -9.38 45.33 -10.70
CA ASN A 22 -9.41 46.31 -11.78
C ASN A 22 -10.49 45.84 -12.76
N GLU A 23 -11.59 46.58 -12.83
CA GLU A 23 -12.77 46.30 -13.63
C GLU A 23 -12.87 47.34 -14.75
N VAL A 24 -13.06 46.92 -16.03
CA VAL A 24 -14.01 47.57 -16.97
C VAL A 24 -14.19 46.73 -18.28
N PRO A 25 -15.39 46.73 -18.91
CA PRO A 25 -15.83 45.80 -19.98
C PRO A 25 -15.86 46.43 -21.43
N PRO A 26 -16.66 45.91 -22.41
CA PRO A 26 -16.34 44.99 -23.51
C PRO A 26 -16.09 45.68 -24.89
N PRO A 27 -15.89 44.92 -25.99
CA PRO A 27 -16.96 44.98 -27.02
C PRO A 27 -17.43 43.61 -27.53
N ALA A 28 -18.71 43.58 -27.90
CA ALA A 28 -19.33 42.56 -28.72
C ALA A 28 -18.58 42.41 -30.06
N ASP A 29 -18.74 41.24 -30.70
CA ASP A 29 -18.25 40.90 -32.06
C ASP A 29 -16.91 40.14 -32.17
N GLN A 30 -16.69 39.12 -31.34
CA GLN A 30 -15.69 38.08 -31.66
C GLN A 30 -16.34 36.70 -31.66
N VAL A 31 -16.66 36.25 -32.88
CA VAL A 31 -17.00 34.86 -33.19
C VAL A 31 -15.80 33.98 -32.76
N PRO A 32 -15.98 32.92 -31.96
CA PRO A 32 -14.87 32.03 -31.62
C PRO A 32 -14.29 31.41 -32.90
N PRO A 33 -12.96 31.24 -33.01
CA PRO A 33 -12.36 30.64 -34.20
C PRO A 33 -12.87 29.21 -34.39
N VAL A 34 -13.45 28.95 -35.56
CA VAL A 34 -13.79 27.59 -36.04
C VAL A 34 -12.55 26.70 -35.92
N ALA A 35 -12.68 25.61 -35.19
CA ALA A 35 -11.64 24.58 -35.07
C ALA A 35 -11.27 24.04 -36.48
N PRO A 36 -9.99 23.69 -36.73
CA PRO A 36 -9.60 23.09 -38.00
C PRO A 36 -10.35 21.77 -38.23
N PRO A 37 -10.64 21.39 -39.49
CA PRO A 37 -11.35 20.14 -39.78
C PRO A 37 -10.54 18.96 -39.25
N VAL A 38 -11.18 18.11 -38.46
CA VAL A 38 -10.64 16.81 -38.07
C VAL A 38 -10.33 16.01 -39.34
N PRO A 39 -9.10 15.47 -39.51
CA PRO A 39 -8.83 14.55 -40.61
C PRO A 39 -9.70 13.30 -40.44
N ASP A 40 -10.37 12.91 -41.52
CA ASP A 40 -11.16 11.69 -41.63
C ASP A 40 -10.25 10.49 -41.32
N ILE A 41 -10.44 9.87 -40.15
CA ILE A 41 -9.74 8.63 -39.81
C ILE A 41 -10.35 7.55 -40.72
N PRO A 42 -9.57 6.90 -41.61
CA PRO A 42 -10.12 5.85 -42.43
C PRO A 42 -10.68 4.75 -41.53
N ARG A 43 -11.97 4.48 -41.70
CA ARG A 43 -12.71 3.39 -41.06
C ARG A 43 -11.93 2.11 -41.31
N ASN A 44 -11.34 1.56 -40.24
CA ASN A 44 -10.56 0.33 -40.27
C ASN A 44 -11.45 -0.81 -40.82
N ASP A 45 -11.27 -1.14 -42.10
CA ASP A 45 -11.80 -2.34 -42.73
C ASP A 45 -11.23 -3.56 -42.02
N GLY A 46 -12.09 -4.28 -41.31
CA GLY A 46 -11.88 -5.68 -40.93
C GLY A 46 -10.89 -5.91 -39.79
N ILE A 47 -11.39 -5.88 -38.56
CA ILE A 47 -10.91 -6.87 -37.57
C ILE A 47 -11.40 -8.23 -38.10
N PRO A 48 -10.54 -9.21 -38.40
CA PRO A 48 -11.01 -10.57 -38.60
C PRO A 48 -11.55 -11.04 -37.25
N ILE A 49 -12.88 -11.06 -37.12
CA ILE A 49 -13.52 -11.76 -36.00
C ILE A 49 -13.22 -13.23 -36.26
N ALA A 50 -12.20 -13.76 -35.58
CA ALA A 50 -11.89 -15.17 -35.60
C ALA A 50 -13.17 -15.96 -35.24
N PRO A 51 -13.52 -17.02 -35.98
CA PRO A 51 -14.74 -17.76 -35.71
C PRO A 51 -14.66 -18.39 -34.31
N ALA A 52 -15.71 -18.15 -33.52
CA ALA A 52 -15.97 -18.80 -32.25
C ALA A 52 -15.85 -20.34 -32.41
N GLY A 53 -14.95 -20.97 -31.66
CA GLY A 53 -14.83 -22.43 -31.69
C GLY A 53 -13.51 -23.04 -31.21
N VAL A 54 -12.47 -22.26 -30.93
CA VAL A 54 -11.29 -22.80 -30.22
C VAL A 54 -11.49 -22.62 -28.72
N PRO A 55 -11.50 -23.68 -27.90
CA PRO A 55 -11.21 -23.51 -26.49
C PRO A 55 -9.81 -22.91 -26.45
N VAL A 56 -9.72 -21.64 -26.08
CA VAL A 56 -8.45 -21.03 -25.73
C VAL A 56 -8.03 -21.79 -24.47
N ASP A 57 -7.27 -22.87 -24.66
CA ASP A 57 -6.42 -23.45 -23.63
C ASP A 57 -5.36 -22.38 -23.36
N LEU A 58 -5.78 -21.34 -22.63
CA LEU A 58 -4.88 -20.35 -22.07
C LEU A 58 -3.95 -21.18 -21.20
N PRO A 59 -2.64 -21.27 -21.51
CA PRO A 59 -1.73 -22.01 -20.66
C PRO A 59 -1.92 -21.46 -19.25
N PRO A 60 -2.06 -22.32 -18.22
CA PRO A 60 -2.31 -21.87 -16.87
C PRO A 60 -1.28 -20.80 -16.55
N VAL A 61 -1.78 -19.61 -16.19
CA VAL A 61 -0.94 -18.45 -15.89
C VAL A 61 0.13 -18.94 -14.92
N ARG A 62 1.39 -18.59 -15.14
CA ARG A 62 2.51 -19.13 -14.36
C ARG A 62 2.30 -19.02 -12.85
N GLU A 63 1.53 -18.01 -12.43
CA GLU A 63 1.06 -17.74 -11.07
C GLU A 63 0.09 -18.81 -10.52
N ASP A 64 -0.78 -19.38 -11.36
CA ASP A 64 -1.75 -20.42 -11.01
C ASP A 64 -1.02 -21.74 -10.69
N LEU A 65 -0.09 -22.15 -11.56
CA LEU A 65 0.78 -23.31 -11.33
C LEU A 65 1.68 -23.14 -10.10
N LEU A 66 2.17 -21.92 -9.89
CA LEU A 66 2.97 -21.55 -8.73
C LEU A 66 2.14 -21.69 -7.44
N TYR A 67 0.92 -21.17 -7.45
CA TYR A 67 -0.02 -21.26 -6.34
C TYR A 67 -0.40 -22.70 -6.02
N GLU A 68 -0.72 -23.52 -7.02
CA GLU A 68 -1.01 -24.94 -6.81
C GLU A 68 0.17 -25.69 -6.20
N ARG A 69 1.40 -25.41 -6.66
CA ARG A 69 2.61 -26.00 -6.11
C ARG A 69 2.84 -25.56 -4.66
N PHE A 70 2.65 -24.27 -4.37
CA PHE A 70 2.75 -23.71 -3.03
C PHE A 70 1.72 -24.30 -2.07
N ARG A 71 0.47 -24.44 -2.51
CA ARG A 71 -0.62 -25.06 -1.72
C ARG A 71 -0.36 -26.55 -1.47
N ARG A 72 0.22 -27.27 -2.45
CA ARG A 72 0.59 -28.68 -2.30
C ARG A 72 1.68 -28.90 -1.25
N MET A 73 2.54 -27.91 -1.01
CA MET A 73 3.54 -27.94 0.06
C MET A 73 2.93 -27.76 1.47
N LYS A 74 1.61 -27.58 1.57
CA LYS A 74 0.90 -27.25 2.82
C LYS A 74 1.56 -26.06 3.54
N ALA A 75 1.84 -25.01 2.78
CA ALA A 75 2.42 -23.81 3.35
C ALA A 75 1.56 -23.31 4.53
N PRO A 76 2.18 -22.99 5.68
CA PRO A 76 1.44 -22.55 6.84
C PRO A 76 0.76 -21.21 6.53
N GLU A 77 -0.48 -21.06 6.97
CA GLU A 77 -1.21 -19.80 6.86
C GLU A 77 -0.95 -18.96 8.12
N PHE A 78 -0.89 -17.63 7.95
CA PHE A 78 -0.67 -16.71 9.06
C PHE A 78 -1.79 -15.71 9.18
N GLU A 79 -2.51 -15.78 10.29
CA GLU A 79 -3.71 -14.98 10.52
C GLU A 79 -3.44 -13.61 11.14
N GLY A 80 -2.22 -13.39 11.64
CA GLY A 80 -1.84 -12.16 12.35
C GLY A 80 -1.94 -12.30 13.87
N THR A 81 -1.08 -13.14 14.45
CA THR A 81 -0.96 -13.30 15.91
C THR A 81 -0.31 -12.09 16.60
N MET A 82 -0.42 -12.01 17.92
CA MET A 82 0.34 -11.09 18.77
C MET A 82 1.69 -11.68 19.21
N ASP A 83 1.88 -12.98 18.99
CA ASP A 83 3.10 -13.70 19.35
C ASP A 83 4.21 -13.56 18.29
N PRO A 84 5.31 -12.86 18.62
CA PRO A 84 6.43 -12.62 17.71
C PRO A 84 7.16 -13.91 17.31
N ILE A 85 7.27 -14.85 18.24
CA ILE A 85 7.92 -16.15 18.03
C ILE A 85 7.12 -16.96 17.02
N ALA A 86 5.79 -16.93 17.12
CA ALA A 86 4.93 -17.60 16.15
C ALA A 86 4.99 -16.92 14.77
N ALA A 87 5.11 -15.60 14.72
CA ALA A 87 5.31 -14.86 13.47
C ALA A 87 6.67 -15.18 12.82
N ASP A 88 7.76 -15.27 13.60
CA ASP A 88 9.08 -15.61 13.08
C ASP A 88 9.17 -17.08 12.65
N ASN A 89 8.60 -18.01 13.42
CA ASN A 89 8.48 -19.41 13.03
C ASN A 89 7.74 -19.57 11.71
N TRP A 90 6.61 -18.88 11.54
CA TRP A 90 5.88 -18.86 10.27
C TRP A 90 6.75 -18.34 9.12
N LEU A 91 7.50 -17.26 9.36
CA LEU A 91 8.38 -16.66 8.36
C LEU A 91 9.52 -17.61 7.95
N ILE A 92 10.08 -18.37 8.91
CA ILE A 92 11.09 -19.39 8.65
C ILE A 92 10.49 -20.53 7.82
N ASP A 93 9.35 -21.07 8.22
CA ASP A 93 8.70 -22.18 7.52
C ASP A 93 8.34 -21.82 6.08
N ILE A 94 7.77 -20.63 5.87
CA ILE A 94 7.45 -20.17 4.52
C ILE A 94 8.72 -19.93 3.70
N GLN A 95 9.76 -19.34 4.29
CA GLN A 95 11.04 -19.13 3.62
C GLN A 95 11.63 -20.44 3.09
N VAL A 96 11.60 -21.52 3.89
CA VAL A 96 12.09 -22.84 3.51
C VAL A 96 11.33 -23.40 2.32
N ILE A 97 10.00 -23.28 2.33
CA ILE A 97 9.14 -23.74 1.23
C ILE A 97 9.42 -22.96 -0.06
N LEU A 98 9.55 -21.63 0.05
CA LEU A 98 9.80 -20.75 -1.08
C LEU A 98 11.20 -20.98 -1.70
N ASP A 99 12.21 -21.22 -0.86
CA ASP A 99 13.57 -21.56 -1.30
C ASP A 99 13.62 -22.94 -1.98
N PHE A 100 12.95 -23.94 -1.39
CA PHE A 100 12.82 -25.27 -1.97
C PHE A 100 12.18 -25.26 -3.36
N MET A 101 11.20 -24.37 -3.57
CA MET A 101 10.57 -24.19 -4.88
C MET A 101 11.42 -23.39 -5.88
N ARG A 102 12.52 -22.76 -5.43
CA ARG A 102 13.43 -21.90 -6.21
C ARG A 102 12.73 -20.70 -6.85
N LEU A 103 11.90 -20.02 -6.08
CA LEU A 103 11.14 -18.87 -6.55
C LEU A 103 12.02 -17.62 -6.67
N THR A 104 11.70 -16.75 -7.63
CA THR A 104 12.25 -15.40 -7.72
C THR A 104 11.76 -14.53 -6.57
N GLU A 105 12.48 -13.45 -6.27
CA GLU A 105 12.12 -12.54 -5.17
C GLU A 105 10.67 -12.06 -5.25
N GLN A 106 10.18 -11.73 -6.44
CA GLN A 106 8.80 -11.30 -6.68
C GLN A 106 7.79 -12.43 -6.47
N GLU A 107 8.08 -13.63 -6.99
CA GLU A 107 7.25 -14.83 -6.78
C GLU A 107 7.15 -15.20 -5.29
N LYS A 108 8.24 -15.00 -4.52
CA LYS A 108 8.25 -15.20 -3.06
C LYS A 108 7.28 -14.28 -2.35
N VAL A 109 7.35 -12.98 -2.65
CA VAL A 109 6.45 -11.96 -2.06
C VAL A 109 4.99 -12.27 -2.41
N LEU A 110 4.73 -12.65 -3.66
CA LEU A 110 3.39 -13.04 -4.10
C LEU A 110 2.88 -14.23 -3.28
N CYS A 111 3.62 -15.35 -3.23
CA CYS A 111 3.21 -16.53 -2.46
C CYS A 111 3.02 -16.25 -0.97
N ALA A 112 3.93 -15.49 -0.34
CA ALA A 112 3.78 -15.14 1.07
C ALA A 112 2.56 -14.27 1.33
N SER A 113 2.27 -13.30 0.45
CA SER A 113 1.07 -12.48 0.57
C SER A 113 -0.22 -13.30 0.50
N PHE A 114 -0.23 -14.39 -0.28
CA PHE A 114 -1.35 -15.32 -0.34
C PHE A 114 -1.51 -16.19 0.91
N ALA A 115 -0.42 -16.46 1.64
CA ALA A 115 -0.44 -17.18 2.91
C ALA A 115 -0.88 -16.30 4.10
N LEU A 116 -0.92 -14.97 3.93
CA LEU A 116 -1.48 -14.05 4.93
C LEU A 116 -3.01 -14.11 4.92
N LYS A 117 -3.61 -14.23 6.10
CA LYS A 117 -5.06 -14.34 6.32
C LYS A 117 -5.51 -13.33 7.39
N LYS A 118 -6.82 -13.16 7.52
CA LYS A 118 -7.48 -12.29 8.51
C LYS A 118 -6.76 -10.94 8.68
N ASP A 119 -6.28 -10.62 9.88
CA ASP A 119 -5.63 -9.36 10.22
C ASP A 119 -4.34 -9.13 9.44
N ALA A 120 -3.55 -10.18 9.23
CA ALA A 120 -2.33 -10.09 8.43
C ALA A 120 -2.61 -9.71 6.97
N ARG A 121 -3.73 -10.20 6.41
CA ARG A 121 -4.13 -9.83 5.04
C ARG A 121 -4.57 -8.37 4.94
N HIS A 122 -5.32 -7.86 5.93
CA HIS A 122 -5.70 -6.45 5.97
C HIS A 122 -4.48 -5.52 6.07
N TRP A 123 -3.52 -5.91 6.91
CA TRP A 123 -2.25 -5.21 7.00
C TRP A 123 -1.52 -5.19 5.65
N TRP A 124 -1.41 -6.34 4.98
CA TRP A 124 -0.72 -6.43 3.70
C TRP A 124 -1.34 -5.55 2.62
N ILE A 125 -2.67 -5.47 2.55
CA ILE A 125 -3.37 -4.55 1.64
C ILE A 125 -2.98 -3.09 1.92
N THR A 126 -2.78 -2.73 3.19
CA THR A 126 -2.33 -1.39 3.58
C THR A 126 -0.91 -1.11 3.10
N VAL A 127 -0.02 -2.11 3.14
CA VAL A 127 1.34 -2.01 2.58
C VAL A 127 1.29 -1.82 1.06
N GLN A 128 0.45 -2.60 0.36
CA GLN A 128 0.25 -2.49 -1.08
C GLN A 128 -0.25 -1.11 -1.53
N MET A 129 -1.01 -0.41 -0.69
CA MET A 129 -1.45 0.96 -0.98
C MET A 129 -0.35 2.01 -0.75
N ARG A 130 0.65 1.71 0.09
CA ARG A 130 1.71 2.66 0.47
C ARG A 130 2.98 2.50 -0.36
N ARG A 131 3.21 1.32 -0.93
CA ARG A 131 4.42 0.99 -1.71
C ARG A 131 4.10 0.15 -2.94
N ASP A 132 4.93 0.31 -3.96
CA ASP A 132 4.94 -0.57 -5.13
C ASP A 132 5.46 -1.97 -4.76
N VAL A 133 4.53 -2.91 -4.57
CA VAL A 133 4.84 -4.33 -4.29
C VAL A 133 5.36 -5.09 -5.51
N THR A 134 5.18 -4.56 -6.71
CA THR A 134 5.66 -5.15 -7.97
C THR A 134 7.18 -5.14 -8.09
N ALA A 135 7.83 -4.15 -7.47
CA ALA A 135 9.29 -4.01 -7.40
C ALA A 135 9.87 -4.47 -6.05
N MET A 136 9.03 -4.96 -5.14
CA MET A 136 9.43 -5.32 -3.79
C MET A 136 10.23 -6.62 -3.78
N SER A 137 11.40 -6.59 -3.12
CA SER A 137 12.20 -7.80 -2.91
C SER A 137 11.66 -8.62 -1.74
N TRP A 138 12.11 -9.86 -1.61
CA TRP A 138 11.73 -10.68 -0.48
C TRP A 138 12.24 -10.09 0.85
N GLN A 139 13.43 -9.49 0.84
CA GLN A 139 13.96 -8.81 2.04
C GLN A 139 13.10 -7.62 2.46
N ASP A 140 12.57 -6.85 1.52
CA ASP A 140 11.67 -5.74 1.84
C ASP A 140 10.37 -6.24 2.49
N PHE A 141 9.81 -7.35 1.99
CA PHE A 141 8.67 -8.02 2.63
C PHE A 141 9.00 -8.43 4.07
N VAL A 142 10.13 -9.10 4.29
CA VAL A 142 10.59 -9.54 5.61
C VAL A 142 10.76 -8.35 6.56
N ALA A 143 11.32 -7.24 6.07
CA ALA A 143 11.51 -6.03 6.87
C ALA A 143 10.18 -5.40 7.29
N GLU A 144 9.22 -5.28 6.37
CA GLU A 144 7.89 -4.74 6.66
C GLU A 144 7.10 -5.67 7.61
N PHE A 145 7.21 -6.99 7.40
CA PHE A 145 6.59 -7.99 8.27
C PHE A 145 7.13 -7.91 9.69
N ARG A 146 8.46 -7.92 9.85
CA ARG A 146 9.10 -7.82 11.17
C ARG A 146 8.77 -6.50 11.85
N THR A 147 8.84 -5.39 11.14
CA THR A 147 8.48 -4.07 11.68
C THR A 147 7.07 -4.09 12.28
N MET A 148 6.12 -4.77 11.63
CA MET A 148 4.72 -4.73 12.06
C MET A 148 4.43 -5.67 13.22
N TYR A 149 4.99 -6.87 13.23
CA TYR A 149 4.74 -7.84 14.30
C TYR A 149 5.66 -7.66 15.52
N TYR A 150 6.89 -7.18 15.34
CA TYR A 150 7.81 -6.89 16.45
C TYR A 150 7.50 -5.55 17.12
N ASN A 151 7.09 -4.51 16.38
CA ASN A 151 6.61 -3.27 17.04
C ASN A 151 5.32 -3.52 17.84
N ARG A 152 4.50 -4.51 17.44
CA ARG A 152 3.31 -4.90 18.18
C ARG A 152 3.65 -5.54 19.52
N GLU A 153 4.77 -6.27 19.65
CA GLU A 153 5.26 -6.75 20.95
C GLU A 153 5.54 -5.61 21.91
N VAL A 154 6.31 -4.61 21.46
CA VAL A 154 6.72 -3.49 22.32
C VAL A 154 5.48 -2.77 22.85
N LEU A 155 4.48 -2.59 21.98
CA LEU A 155 3.20 -2.00 22.37
C LEU A 155 2.38 -2.92 23.29
N ALA A 156 2.41 -4.24 23.09
CA ALA A 156 1.69 -5.19 23.94
C ALA A 156 2.29 -5.30 25.34
N VAL A 157 3.62 -5.36 25.47
CA VAL A 157 4.33 -5.34 26.76
C VAL A 157 4.01 -4.04 27.50
N GLN A 158 4.06 -2.89 26.82
CA GLN A 158 3.70 -1.61 27.43
C GLN A 158 2.22 -1.55 27.86
N GLN A 159 1.32 -2.17 27.11
CA GLN A 159 -0.11 -2.24 27.50
C GLN A 159 -0.33 -3.15 28.71
N ASP A 160 0.36 -4.29 28.80
CA ASP A 160 0.29 -5.19 29.96
C ASP A 160 0.88 -4.53 31.22
N GLU A 161 2.04 -3.87 31.09
CA GLU A 161 2.63 -3.09 32.17
C GLU A 161 1.68 -1.97 32.64
N PHE A 162 1.04 -1.25 31.70
CA PHE A 162 0.08 -0.20 32.05
C PHE A 162 -1.19 -0.74 32.72
N ALA A 163 -1.66 -1.93 32.34
CA ALA A 163 -2.80 -2.59 32.96
C ALA A 163 -2.46 -3.08 34.39
N ASN A 164 -1.29 -3.68 34.58
CA ASN A 164 -0.81 -4.15 35.89
C ASN A 164 -0.48 -3.00 36.85
N LEU A 165 0.02 -1.87 36.34
CA LEU A 165 0.28 -0.66 37.14
C LEU A 165 -1.00 -0.03 37.71
N LYS A 166 -2.16 -0.23 37.05
CA LYS A 166 -3.45 0.32 37.53
C LYS A 166 -4.11 -0.49 38.64
N GLN A 167 -3.70 -1.73 38.89
CA GLN A 167 -4.24 -2.56 39.98
C GLN A 167 -3.40 -2.51 41.27
N GLY A 168 -2.27 -1.80 41.27
CA GLY A 168 -1.32 -1.77 42.37
C GLY A 168 -1.29 -0.47 43.19
N THR A 169 -2.43 0.15 43.51
CA THR A 169 -2.63 1.16 44.60
C THR A 169 -4.14 1.44 44.63
N MET A 170 -4.92 1.16 45.66
CA MET A 170 -4.76 1.56 47.05
C MET A 170 -5.56 0.62 47.97
N THR A 171 -4.87 0.00 48.94
CA THR A 171 -5.45 -0.29 50.26
C THR A 171 -5.20 0.92 51.14
#